data_AF-A0A8H7T2J0-F1
#
_entry.id   AF-A0A8H7T2J0-F1
#
_cell.length_a   1.000
_cell.length_b   1.000
_cell.length_c   1.000
_cell.angle_alpha   90.00
_cell.angle_beta   90.00
_cell.angle_gamma   90.00
#
_symmetry.space_group_name_H-M   'P 1'
#
loop_
_entity.id
_entity.type
_entity.pdbx_description
1 polymer ?
#
loop_
_entity_poly.entity_id
_entity_poly.type
_entity_poly.pdbx_seq_one_letter_code
_entity_poly.pdbx_strand_id
1 'polypeptide(L)'
;MATRNPFMEFSGLQCILNLIASSLALTQVIYLCPKQAKYRTALWILILISVLPYTANIYAIKQAEYSSLSSFGSSLEHPVEQLVRQAKADFESLVQRQSKNYTAAHAEYRRRYSVEPPPGFEDWYNYAVRHESPIIDDFDIIFETISPFLRLSGLEVSAMMDRVLKTPDHNLWSCVFTGETAETRCTHPWRTNDRHISTSFNDLLVNLPGVLPDLKFLVNHLDEPRVLVPPASLQGDIQHFKATNMPGRPHWDTLTKFCKDQKMNKTSRLNHTIEHSDLPFVTDRTSAMDLCQHPEYSTKHGLFMSPTSFQFFEGLVPILSTGAPSTMGDFLFPSPAYNESNFIYSPSHDIPWSSKRNNLYWAGSTTGGFATDDPNASSPEPNQWLHFQRQRFVTLAQNLIPGRKYQYLRSSNNGVLQSFKSTFLNLKLYSVSFTNLLQCTFRTCHSQRTFFRLDPWSPSNKALHSTLVFDIDGNGISGRYYKFLASKSAVLKQTVLREWHDE
;
A
#
# COMPACT_ATOMS: atom_id res chain seq x y z
N MET A 1 23.48 24.05 -15.37
CA MET A 1 22.70 22.84 -15.74
C MET A 1 23.58 21.66 -16.12
N ALA A 2 24.64 21.84 -16.91
CA ALA A 2 25.52 20.75 -17.35
C ALA A 2 26.42 20.11 -16.27
N THR A 3 26.46 20.68 -15.06
CA THR A 3 27.19 20.17 -13.89
C THR A 3 26.26 19.55 -12.84
N ARG A 4 24.98 19.32 -13.17
CA ARG A 4 24.07 18.68 -12.23
C ARG A 4 24.61 17.31 -11.85
N ASN A 5 24.48 16.99 -10.57
CA ASN A 5 24.91 15.72 -10.04
C ASN A 5 24.23 14.58 -10.85
N PRO A 6 24.99 13.69 -11.50
CA PRO A 6 24.44 12.55 -12.26
C PRO A 6 23.51 11.65 -11.46
N PHE A 7 23.67 11.62 -10.14
CA PHE A 7 22.80 10.89 -9.24
C PHE A 7 21.40 11.51 -9.14
N MET A 8 21.15 12.61 -9.87
CA MET A 8 19.89 13.36 -9.97
C MET A 8 19.29 13.35 -11.39
N GLU A 9 19.89 12.64 -12.36
CA GLU A 9 19.47 12.70 -13.77
C GLU A 9 18.58 11.51 -14.18
N PHE A 10 17.37 11.81 -14.66
CA PHE A 10 16.29 10.84 -14.88
C PHE A 10 16.17 10.31 -16.31
N SER A 11 16.89 10.90 -17.27
CA SER A 11 16.83 10.52 -18.68
C SER A 11 18.16 10.80 -19.36
N GLY A 12 18.70 9.79 -20.08
CA GLY A 12 19.91 9.96 -20.89
C GLY A 12 19.73 10.99 -22.02
N LEU A 13 18.51 11.14 -22.53
CA LEU A 13 18.20 12.12 -23.59
C LEU A 13 18.36 13.55 -23.07
N GLN A 14 17.90 13.84 -21.85
CA GLN A 14 18.05 15.18 -21.27
C GLN A 14 19.53 15.51 -21.02
N CYS A 15 20.35 14.55 -20.58
CA CYS A 15 21.79 14.74 -20.43
C CYS A 15 22.44 15.12 -21.76
N ILE A 16 22.11 14.37 -22.83
CA ILE A 16 22.66 14.59 -24.17
C ILE A 16 22.20 15.94 -24.72
N LEU A 17 20.91 16.29 -24.56
CA LEU A 17 20.38 17.59 -24.97
C LEU A 17 21.06 18.75 -24.22
N ASN A 18 21.31 18.60 -22.92
CA ASN A 18 22.05 19.61 -22.15
C ASN A 18 23.50 19.74 -22.64
N LEU A 19 24.15 18.61 -22.99
CA LEU A 19 25.50 18.60 -23.55
C LEU A 19 25.55 19.27 -24.92
N ILE A 20 24.59 18.96 -25.80
CA ILE A 20 24.43 19.59 -27.11
C ILE A 20 24.17 21.08 -26.96
N ALA A 21 23.22 21.49 -26.12
CA ALA A 21 22.89 22.89 -25.89
C ALA A 21 24.08 23.68 -25.34
N SER A 22 24.82 23.10 -24.38
CA SER A 22 26.03 23.72 -23.82
C SER A 22 27.14 23.85 -24.86
N SER A 23 27.29 22.84 -25.72
CA SER A 23 28.28 22.84 -26.81
C SER A 23 27.93 23.86 -27.90
N LEU A 24 26.65 23.97 -28.26
CA LEU A 24 26.15 24.97 -29.22
C LEU A 24 26.32 26.39 -28.67
N ALA A 25 25.96 26.62 -27.40
CA ALA A 25 26.15 27.91 -26.74
C ALA A 25 27.62 28.31 -26.69
N LEU A 26 28.53 27.39 -26.33
CA LEU A 26 29.96 27.66 -26.34
C LEU A 26 30.47 27.96 -27.75
N THR A 27 30.03 27.20 -28.75
CA THR A 27 30.40 27.42 -30.16
C THR A 27 29.97 28.81 -30.61
N GLN A 28 28.75 29.24 -30.26
CA GLN A 28 28.24 30.57 -30.56
C GLN A 28 29.09 31.66 -29.89
N VAL A 29 29.44 31.50 -28.61
CA VAL A 29 30.32 32.45 -27.88
C VAL A 29 31.69 32.56 -28.57
N ILE A 30 32.31 31.43 -28.93
CA ILE A 30 33.62 31.41 -29.61
C ILE A 30 33.54 32.06 -30.99
N TYR A 31 32.42 31.87 -31.71
CA TYR A 31 32.22 32.46 -33.03
C TYR A 31 32.04 33.97 -32.97
N LEU A 32 31.33 34.47 -31.96
CA LEU A 32 31.11 35.90 -31.71
C LEU A 32 32.36 36.62 -31.15
N CYS A 33 33.33 35.89 -30.59
CA CYS A 33 34.58 36.49 -30.13
C CYS A 33 35.43 37.04 -31.30
N PRO A 34 35.99 38.27 -31.18
CA PRO A 34 36.87 38.85 -32.17
C PRO A 34 38.07 37.94 -32.51
N LYS A 35 38.48 37.91 -33.78
CA LYS A 35 39.61 37.06 -34.22
C LYS A 35 40.92 37.40 -33.52
N GLN A 36 41.10 38.63 -33.01
CA GLN A 36 42.30 39.04 -32.26
C GLN A 36 42.28 38.63 -30.77
N ALA A 37 41.21 38.01 -30.27
CA ALA A 37 41.12 37.62 -28.87
C ALA A 37 42.16 36.53 -28.54
N LYS A 38 43.13 36.89 -27.67
CA LYS A 38 44.34 36.11 -27.34
C LYS A 38 44.06 34.69 -26.83
N TYR A 39 42.87 34.43 -26.27
CA TYR A 39 42.49 33.15 -25.66
C TYR A 39 41.27 32.49 -26.31
N ARG A 40 40.91 32.88 -27.54
CA ARG A 40 39.73 32.37 -28.24
C ARG A 40 39.72 30.84 -28.38
N THR A 41 40.87 30.23 -28.67
CA THR A 41 41.03 28.78 -28.76
C THR A 41 40.98 28.08 -27.40
N ALA A 42 41.39 28.75 -26.31
CA ALA A 42 41.34 28.19 -24.97
C ALA A 42 39.90 28.03 -24.45
N LEU A 43 38.93 28.79 -24.97
CA LEU A 43 37.52 28.65 -24.61
C LEU A 43 36.96 27.25 -24.92
N TRP A 44 37.50 26.53 -25.90
CA TRP A 44 37.11 25.15 -26.18
C TRP A 44 37.35 24.19 -25.00
N ILE A 45 38.27 24.51 -24.10
CA ILE A 45 38.50 23.74 -22.86
C ILE A 45 37.24 23.72 -21.98
N LEU A 46 36.38 24.74 -22.06
CA LEU A 46 35.14 24.82 -21.28
C LEU A 46 34.13 23.71 -21.66
N ILE A 47 34.24 23.06 -22.83
CA ILE A 47 33.45 21.85 -23.14
C ILE A 47 33.72 20.73 -22.14
N LEU A 48 34.95 20.63 -21.63
CA LEU A 48 35.33 19.59 -20.66
C LEU A 48 34.54 19.70 -19.36
N ILE A 49 34.07 20.90 -18.98
CA ILE A 49 33.22 21.12 -17.80
C ILE A 49 31.91 20.31 -17.90
N SER A 50 31.43 20.05 -19.12
CA SER A 50 30.21 19.28 -19.34
C SER A 50 30.50 17.82 -19.71
N VAL A 51 31.53 17.57 -20.53
CA VAL A 51 31.87 16.22 -21.02
C VAL A 51 32.51 15.34 -19.94
N LEU A 52 33.44 15.85 -19.14
CA LEU A 52 34.15 15.04 -18.15
C LEU A 52 33.20 14.50 -17.07
N PRO A 53 32.31 15.31 -16.46
CA PRO A 53 31.31 14.77 -15.54
C PRO A 53 30.44 13.74 -16.26
N TYR A 54 29.83 14.08 -17.40
CA TYR A 54 28.95 13.17 -18.12
C TYR A 54 29.57 11.79 -18.39
N THR A 55 30.80 11.75 -18.89
CA THR A 55 31.51 10.50 -19.20
C THR A 55 31.86 9.71 -17.95
N ALA A 56 32.38 10.36 -16.90
CA ALA A 56 32.62 9.73 -15.60
C ALA A 56 31.34 9.11 -15.02
N ASN A 57 30.19 9.77 -15.24
CA ASN A 57 28.91 9.35 -14.71
C ASN A 57 28.34 8.12 -15.43
N ILE A 58 28.42 8.12 -16.76
CA ILE A 58 28.04 6.94 -17.56
C ILE A 58 28.94 5.76 -17.21
N TYR A 59 30.24 6.01 -17.00
CA TYR A 59 31.18 4.97 -16.58
C TYR A 59 30.81 4.40 -15.20
N ALA A 60 30.53 5.25 -14.20
CA ALA A 60 30.14 4.81 -12.87
C ALA A 60 28.84 3.99 -12.88
N ILE A 61 27.83 4.38 -13.66
CA ILE A 61 26.58 3.62 -13.82
C ILE A 61 26.87 2.24 -14.41
N LYS A 62 27.61 2.17 -15.53
CA LYS A 62 27.97 0.90 -16.16
C LYS A 62 28.77 -0.01 -15.24
N GLN A 63 29.70 0.57 -14.47
CA GLN A 63 30.50 -0.18 -13.51
C GLN A 63 29.62 -0.76 -12.38
N ALA A 64 28.66 0.01 -11.88
CA ALA A 64 27.71 -0.46 -10.87
C ALA A 64 26.81 -1.59 -11.40
N GLU A 65 26.28 -1.44 -12.63
CA GLU A 65 25.46 -2.46 -13.30
C GLU A 65 26.24 -3.76 -13.54
N TYR A 66 27.49 -3.65 -14.02
CA TYR A 66 28.36 -4.81 -14.20
C TYR A 66 28.69 -5.48 -12.87
N SER A 67 28.97 -4.69 -11.83
CA SER A 67 29.24 -5.21 -10.47
C SER A 67 28.03 -5.93 -9.88
N SER A 68 26.80 -5.45 -10.13
CA SER A 68 25.59 -6.15 -9.66
C SER A 68 25.37 -7.46 -10.42
N LEU A 69 25.53 -7.46 -11.75
CA LEU A 69 25.39 -8.67 -12.57
C LEU A 69 26.45 -9.74 -12.29
N SER A 70 27.66 -9.34 -11.90
CA SER A 70 28.72 -10.26 -11.50
C SER A 70 28.62 -10.72 -10.04
N SER A 71 27.92 -9.95 -9.19
CA SER A 71 27.70 -10.33 -7.77
C SER A 71 26.68 -11.44 -7.61
N PHE A 72 25.70 -11.54 -8.51
CA PHE A 72 24.60 -12.48 -8.44
C PHE A 72 24.57 -13.30 -9.74
N GLY A 73 24.69 -14.62 -9.63
CA GLY A 73 24.88 -15.55 -10.75
C GLY A 73 24.75 -17.00 -10.28
N SER A 74 25.31 -17.97 -11.03
CA SER A 74 25.10 -19.41 -10.77
C SER A 74 25.59 -19.92 -9.41
N SER A 75 26.49 -19.20 -8.72
CA SER A 75 27.07 -19.62 -7.44
C SER A 75 26.49 -18.91 -6.21
N LEU A 76 25.77 -17.79 -6.36
CA LEU A 76 25.27 -16.99 -5.24
C LEU A 76 23.87 -16.46 -5.55
N GLU A 77 22.88 -17.07 -4.90
CA GLU A 77 21.46 -16.76 -5.05
C GLU A 77 21.10 -15.41 -4.41
N HIS A 78 20.23 -14.64 -5.06
CA HIS A 78 19.77 -13.37 -4.49
C HIS A 78 18.77 -13.63 -3.35
N PRO A 79 18.79 -12.89 -2.21
CA PRO A 79 17.86 -13.15 -1.10
C PRO A 79 16.38 -13.11 -1.49
N VAL A 80 16.00 -12.25 -2.45
CA VAL A 80 14.64 -12.22 -3.01
C VAL A 80 14.26 -13.53 -3.73
N GLU A 81 15.20 -14.23 -4.37
CA GLU A 81 14.93 -15.52 -5.00
C GLU A 81 14.62 -16.60 -3.94
N GLN A 82 15.32 -16.55 -2.80
CA GLN A 82 15.04 -17.42 -1.65
C GLN A 82 13.64 -17.14 -1.07
N LEU A 83 13.28 -15.86 -0.89
CA LEU A 83 11.94 -15.46 -0.44
C LEU A 83 10.85 -15.89 -1.42
N VAL A 84 11.09 -15.77 -2.73
CA VAL A 84 10.14 -16.23 -3.76
C VAL A 84 9.97 -17.75 -3.71
N ARG A 85 11.07 -18.49 -3.53
CA ARG A 85 11.02 -19.95 -3.42
C ARG A 85 10.26 -20.39 -2.17
N GLN A 86 10.52 -19.76 -1.03
CA GLN A 86 9.81 -20.03 0.21
C GLN A 86 8.31 -19.72 0.06
N ALA A 87 7.97 -18.53 -0.46
CA ALA A 87 6.58 -18.14 -0.67
C ALA A 87 5.81 -19.10 -1.60
N LYS A 88 6.48 -19.65 -2.63
CA LYS A 88 5.89 -20.68 -3.49
C LYS A 88 5.62 -21.97 -2.73
N ALA A 89 6.59 -22.45 -1.94
CA ALA A 89 6.42 -23.64 -1.13
C ALA A 89 5.30 -23.48 -0.09
N ASP A 90 5.22 -22.31 0.56
CA ASP A 90 4.17 -21.98 1.52
C ASP A 90 2.79 -21.95 0.84
N PHE A 91 2.69 -21.35 -0.34
CA PHE A 91 1.44 -21.33 -1.12
C PHE A 91 1.01 -22.73 -1.59
N GLU A 92 1.94 -23.54 -2.09
CA GLU A 92 1.65 -24.93 -2.48
C GLU A 92 1.18 -25.76 -1.28
N SER A 93 1.82 -25.59 -0.12
CA SER A 93 1.41 -26.22 1.14
C SER A 93 0.01 -25.76 1.57
N LEU A 94 -0.28 -24.45 1.51
CA LEU A 94 -1.58 -23.86 1.81
C LEU A 94 -2.70 -24.49 0.94
N VAL A 95 -2.48 -24.63 -0.36
CA VAL A 95 -3.46 -25.22 -1.29
C VAL A 95 -3.62 -26.73 -1.05
N GLN A 96 -2.52 -27.44 -0.78
CA GLN A 96 -2.55 -28.88 -0.53
C GLN A 96 -3.37 -29.23 0.72
N ARG A 97 -3.26 -28.44 1.79
CA ARG A 97 -3.95 -28.70 3.07
C ARG A 97 -5.46 -28.39 3.06
N GLN A 98 -5.98 -27.68 2.07
CA GLN A 98 -7.42 -27.34 2.02
C GLN A 98 -8.29 -28.60 1.94
N SER A 99 -9.40 -28.60 2.66
CA SER A 99 -10.32 -29.74 2.73
C SER A 99 -10.90 -30.16 1.38
N LYS A 100 -10.95 -31.48 1.15
CA LYS A 100 -11.40 -32.09 -0.12
C LYS A 100 -12.86 -32.57 -0.12
N ASN A 101 -13.52 -32.55 1.03
CA ASN A 101 -14.96 -32.83 1.19
C ASN A 101 -15.52 -32.05 2.38
N TYR A 102 -16.85 -31.97 2.46
CA TYR A 102 -17.55 -31.24 3.53
C TYR A 102 -17.20 -31.76 4.92
N THR A 103 -17.15 -33.08 5.13
CA THR A 103 -16.82 -33.67 6.44
C THR A 103 -15.45 -33.22 6.93
N ALA A 104 -14.45 -33.16 6.04
CA ALA A 104 -13.13 -32.64 6.34
C ALA A 104 -13.17 -31.14 6.67
N ALA A 105 -13.88 -30.33 5.86
CA ALA A 105 -14.00 -28.89 6.10
C ALA A 105 -14.69 -28.59 7.45
N HIS A 106 -15.72 -29.35 7.79
CA HIS A 106 -16.41 -29.26 9.08
C HIS A 106 -15.48 -29.64 10.25
N ALA A 107 -14.70 -30.71 10.10
CA ALA A 107 -13.74 -31.12 11.11
C ALA A 107 -12.61 -30.08 11.28
N GLU A 108 -12.12 -29.50 10.19
CA GLU A 108 -11.09 -28.47 10.20
C GLU A 108 -11.59 -27.18 10.85
N TYR A 109 -12.80 -26.72 10.53
CA TYR A 109 -13.40 -25.56 11.17
C TYR A 109 -13.48 -25.73 12.70
N ARG A 110 -13.94 -26.91 13.17
CA ARG A 110 -13.98 -27.23 14.62
C ARG A 110 -12.58 -27.28 15.22
N ARG A 111 -11.62 -27.91 14.55
CA ARG A 111 -10.22 -28.01 15.01
C ARG A 111 -9.58 -26.62 15.14
N ARG A 112 -9.83 -25.75 14.17
CA ARG A 112 -9.22 -24.42 14.05
C ARG A 112 -9.85 -23.40 14.99
N TYR A 113 -11.17 -23.32 15.00
CA TYR A 113 -11.91 -22.26 15.69
C TYR A 113 -12.55 -22.70 17.01
N SER A 114 -12.50 -24.00 17.33
CA SER A 114 -13.07 -24.57 18.57
C SER A 114 -14.58 -24.30 18.75
N VAL A 115 -15.30 -24.08 17.65
CA VAL A 115 -16.75 -23.89 17.61
C VAL A 115 -17.36 -24.67 16.44
N GLU A 116 -18.66 -24.92 16.48
CA GLU A 116 -19.37 -25.53 15.35
C GLU A 116 -19.47 -24.54 14.17
N PRO A 117 -19.42 -25.02 12.92
CA PRO A 117 -19.65 -24.18 11.74
C PRO A 117 -21.03 -23.51 11.76
N PRO A 118 -21.17 -22.32 11.15
CA PRO A 118 -22.45 -21.63 11.10
C PRO A 118 -23.49 -22.41 10.27
N PRO A 119 -24.80 -22.16 10.48
CA PRO A 119 -25.83 -22.66 9.58
C PRO A 119 -25.54 -22.31 8.12
N GLY A 120 -25.73 -23.26 7.21
CA GLY A 120 -25.43 -23.10 5.78
C GLY A 120 -23.97 -23.37 5.38
N PHE A 121 -23.12 -23.85 6.30
CA PHE A 121 -21.72 -24.15 5.98
C PHE A 121 -21.53 -25.21 4.89
N GLU A 122 -22.42 -26.21 4.80
CA GLU A 122 -22.39 -27.20 3.72
C GLU A 122 -22.72 -26.57 2.35
N ASP A 123 -23.73 -25.68 2.32
CA ASP A 123 -24.10 -24.95 1.11
C ASP A 123 -22.96 -24.04 0.65
N TRP A 124 -22.31 -23.36 1.59
CA TRP A 124 -21.11 -22.57 1.32
C TRP A 124 -19.96 -23.44 0.78
N TYR A 125 -19.69 -24.60 1.39
CA TYR A 125 -18.66 -25.52 0.91
C TYR A 125 -18.94 -25.93 -0.54
N ASN A 126 -20.18 -26.33 -0.83
CA ASN A 126 -20.61 -26.72 -2.18
C ASN A 126 -20.51 -25.56 -3.17
N TYR A 127 -20.83 -24.33 -2.73
CA TYR A 127 -20.67 -23.13 -3.53
C TYR A 127 -19.19 -22.86 -3.85
N ALA A 128 -18.32 -22.90 -2.85
CA ALA A 128 -16.89 -22.67 -3.00
C ALA A 128 -16.24 -23.67 -3.95
N VAL A 129 -16.58 -24.97 -3.82
CA VAL A 129 -16.11 -26.02 -4.74
C VAL A 129 -16.61 -25.79 -6.16
N ARG A 130 -17.89 -25.42 -6.34
CA ARG A 130 -18.46 -25.15 -7.67
C ARG A 130 -17.78 -23.97 -8.37
N HIS A 131 -17.27 -23.00 -7.62
CA HIS A 131 -16.58 -21.82 -8.14
C HIS A 131 -15.05 -21.98 -8.14
N GLU A 132 -14.55 -23.21 -7.96
CA GLU A 132 -13.11 -23.52 -7.99
C GLU A 132 -12.29 -22.68 -7.00
N SER A 133 -12.86 -22.39 -5.82
CA SER A 133 -12.15 -21.62 -4.80
C SER A 133 -10.87 -22.38 -4.38
N PRO A 134 -9.69 -21.74 -4.45
CA PRO A 134 -8.44 -22.35 -4.02
C PRO A 134 -8.33 -22.47 -2.50
N ILE A 135 -9.17 -21.73 -1.76
CA ILE A 135 -9.22 -21.68 -0.29
C ILE A 135 -10.62 -22.11 0.16
N ILE A 136 -10.68 -23.02 1.13
CA ILE A 136 -11.89 -23.71 1.60
C ILE A 136 -12.08 -23.60 3.11
N ASP A 137 -11.05 -23.43 3.92
CA ASP A 137 -11.22 -23.42 5.39
C ASP A 137 -10.11 -22.64 6.14
N ASP A 138 -9.43 -21.73 5.44
CA ASP A 138 -8.53 -20.70 6.00
C ASP A 138 -9.20 -19.32 5.93
N PHE A 139 -9.94 -18.94 6.98
CA PHE A 139 -10.62 -17.64 7.07
C PHE A 139 -10.44 -17.03 8.47
N ASP A 140 -9.18 -16.96 8.91
CA ASP A 140 -8.81 -16.53 10.26
C ASP A 140 -9.19 -15.07 10.52
N ILE A 141 -9.04 -14.17 9.55
CA ILE A 141 -9.37 -12.75 9.72
C ILE A 141 -10.88 -12.59 9.90
N ILE A 142 -11.69 -13.22 9.04
CA ILE A 142 -13.15 -13.25 9.21
C ILE A 142 -13.54 -13.80 10.58
N PHE A 143 -12.99 -14.94 11.00
CA PHE A 143 -13.35 -15.55 12.28
C PHE A 143 -12.93 -14.68 13.48
N GLU A 144 -11.68 -14.21 13.51
CA GLU A 144 -11.17 -13.34 14.58
C GLU A 144 -12.04 -12.09 14.75
N THR A 145 -12.53 -11.54 13.64
CA THR A 145 -13.34 -10.32 13.65
C THR A 145 -14.80 -10.58 14.07
N ILE A 146 -15.38 -11.73 13.69
CA ILE A 146 -16.76 -12.11 14.04
C ILE A 146 -16.86 -12.67 15.46
N SER A 147 -15.84 -13.40 15.94
CA SER A 147 -15.90 -14.15 17.21
C SER A 147 -16.34 -13.32 18.44
N PRO A 148 -16.01 -12.02 18.60
CA PRO A 148 -16.48 -11.23 19.74
C PRO A 148 -18.00 -10.99 19.73
N PHE A 149 -18.65 -11.11 18.58
CA PHE A 149 -20.08 -10.91 18.39
C PHE A 149 -20.89 -12.18 18.66
N LEU A 150 -20.27 -13.37 18.63
CA LEU A 150 -20.97 -14.65 18.81
C LEU A 150 -21.60 -14.83 20.20
N ARG A 151 -21.18 -14.02 21.19
CA ARG A 151 -21.79 -14.00 22.52
C ARG A 151 -23.00 -13.06 22.64
N LEU A 152 -23.26 -12.24 21.62
CA LEU A 152 -24.35 -11.26 21.59
C LEU A 152 -25.56 -11.87 20.87
N SER A 153 -26.76 -11.53 21.34
CA SER A 153 -27.99 -11.79 20.62
C SER A 153 -28.13 -10.87 19.40
N GLY A 154 -28.90 -11.31 18.40
CA GLY A 154 -29.19 -10.47 17.22
C GLY A 154 -29.88 -9.14 17.58
N LEU A 155 -30.64 -9.10 18.67
CA LEU A 155 -31.26 -7.87 19.19
C LEU A 155 -30.20 -6.89 19.73
N GLU A 156 -29.19 -7.39 20.45
CA GLU A 156 -28.09 -6.55 20.96
C GLU A 156 -27.23 -6.00 19.82
N VAL A 157 -26.92 -6.83 18.81
CA VAL A 157 -26.19 -6.38 17.61
C VAL A 157 -26.99 -5.33 16.85
N SER A 158 -28.31 -5.54 16.68
CA SER A 158 -29.20 -4.58 16.02
C SER A 158 -29.30 -3.25 16.78
N ALA A 159 -29.44 -3.31 18.12
CA ALA A 159 -29.47 -2.14 18.97
C ALA A 159 -28.16 -1.34 18.90
N MET A 160 -27.01 -2.02 18.77
CA MET A 160 -25.72 -1.36 18.57
C MET A 160 -25.63 -0.65 17.22
N MET A 161 -26.07 -1.31 16.14
CA MET A 161 -26.14 -0.67 14.82
C MET A 161 -27.02 0.59 14.84
N ASP A 162 -28.20 0.51 15.47
CA ASP A 162 -29.12 1.64 15.59
C ASP A 162 -28.54 2.77 16.46
N ARG A 163 -27.75 2.44 17.50
CA ARG A 163 -27.04 3.44 18.31
C ARG A 163 -26.02 4.22 17.47
N VAL A 164 -25.28 3.51 16.61
CA VAL A 164 -24.27 4.13 15.73
C VAL A 164 -24.92 5.03 14.69
N LEU A 165 -26.02 4.59 14.07
CA LEU A 165 -26.77 5.38 13.10
C LEU A 165 -27.40 6.66 13.71
N LYS A 166 -27.62 6.71 15.02
CA LYS A 166 -28.06 7.92 15.74
C LYS A 166 -26.93 8.91 16.04
N THR A 167 -25.68 8.52 15.85
CA THR A 167 -24.53 9.41 16.05
C THR A 167 -24.51 10.46 14.94
N PRO A 168 -24.39 11.77 15.26
CA PRO A 168 -24.24 12.81 14.24
C PRO A 168 -23.06 12.53 13.32
N ASP A 169 -23.23 12.81 12.03
CA ASP A 169 -22.19 12.64 11.01
C ASP A 169 -21.54 11.25 11.02
N HIS A 170 -22.30 10.17 11.25
CA HIS A 170 -21.76 8.82 11.35
C HIS A 170 -21.04 8.34 10.06
N ASN A 171 -21.38 8.88 8.89
CA ASN A 171 -20.80 8.53 7.59
C ASN A 171 -20.82 7.01 7.30
N LEU A 172 -21.93 6.35 7.63
CA LEU A 172 -22.17 4.92 7.38
C LEU A 172 -23.42 4.73 6.54
N TRP A 173 -23.36 3.81 5.60
CA TRP A 173 -24.54 3.35 4.87
C TRP A 173 -25.28 2.29 5.69
N SER A 174 -26.60 2.42 5.81
CA SER A 174 -27.46 1.37 6.33
C SER A 174 -27.95 0.53 5.15
N CYS A 175 -27.44 -0.69 5.04
CA CYS A 175 -27.74 -1.60 3.94
C CYS A 175 -28.66 -2.73 4.40
N VAL A 176 -29.59 -3.10 3.52
CA VAL A 176 -30.45 -4.27 3.66
C VAL A 176 -30.24 -5.15 2.45
N PHE A 177 -29.92 -6.43 2.69
CA PHE A 177 -29.94 -7.49 1.69
C PHE A 177 -31.23 -8.29 1.86
N THR A 178 -31.97 -8.45 0.77
CA THR A 178 -33.20 -9.24 0.69
C THR A 178 -32.87 -10.61 0.11
N GLY A 179 -33.02 -11.66 0.92
CA GLY A 179 -32.65 -13.02 0.59
C GLY A 179 -33.42 -13.58 -0.60
N GLU A 180 -34.73 -13.31 -0.68
CA GLU A 180 -35.59 -13.80 -1.76
C GLU A 180 -35.13 -13.34 -3.15
N THR A 181 -34.71 -12.08 -3.28
CA THR A 181 -34.35 -11.47 -4.56
C THR A 181 -32.84 -11.37 -4.78
N ALA A 182 -32.03 -11.68 -3.76
CA ALA A 182 -30.60 -11.40 -3.74
C ALA A 182 -30.24 -9.93 -4.03
N GLU A 183 -31.09 -8.99 -3.59
CA GLU A 183 -30.86 -7.55 -3.78
C GLU A 183 -30.38 -6.87 -2.50
N THR A 184 -29.31 -6.09 -2.63
CA THR A 184 -28.81 -5.15 -1.63
C THR A 184 -29.27 -3.74 -1.95
N ARG A 185 -29.79 -3.04 -0.94
CA ARG A 185 -30.11 -1.61 -0.99
C ARG A 185 -29.51 -0.88 0.20
N CYS A 186 -28.69 0.13 -0.10
CA CYS A 186 -28.07 0.98 0.91
C CYS A 186 -28.73 2.36 0.95
N THR A 187 -28.97 2.85 2.16
CA THR A 187 -29.57 4.18 2.40
C THR A 187 -28.69 5.01 3.33
N HIS A 188 -28.72 6.32 3.13
CA HIS A 188 -28.00 7.29 3.94
C HIS A 188 -28.84 8.56 4.08
N PRO A 189 -28.85 9.27 5.23
CA PRO A 189 -29.83 10.34 5.43
C PRO A 189 -29.64 11.57 4.53
N TRP A 190 -28.40 11.83 4.07
CA TRP A 190 -28.08 12.99 3.21
C TRP A 190 -27.16 12.70 2.01
N ARG A 191 -26.75 11.45 1.79
CA ARG A 191 -25.88 11.07 0.67
C ARG A 191 -26.68 10.26 -0.33
N THR A 192 -26.42 10.47 -1.62
CA THR A 192 -27.11 9.77 -2.72
C THR A 192 -26.22 8.76 -3.44
N ASN A 193 -24.90 8.97 -3.41
CA ASN A 193 -23.92 8.06 -4.02
C ASN A 193 -23.29 7.18 -2.95
N ASP A 194 -23.67 5.90 -2.95
CA ASP A 194 -23.14 4.86 -2.07
C ASP A 194 -21.77 4.33 -2.49
N ARG A 195 -21.08 5.01 -3.42
CA ARG A 195 -19.78 4.58 -3.97
C ARG A 195 -19.83 3.15 -4.54
N HIS A 196 -20.94 2.80 -5.18
CA HIS A 196 -21.17 1.49 -5.80
C HIS A 196 -21.24 0.31 -4.83
N ILE A 197 -21.50 0.55 -3.54
CA ILE A 197 -21.63 -0.52 -2.54
C ILE A 197 -22.78 -1.46 -2.91
N SER A 198 -24.00 -0.95 -3.13
CA SER A 198 -25.17 -1.80 -3.44
C SER A 198 -24.95 -2.60 -4.72
N THR A 199 -24.46 -1.95 -5.79
CA THR A 199 -24.15 -2.63 -7.05
C THR A 199 -23.09 -3.70 -6.88
N SER A 200 -22.02 -3.44 -6.12
CA SER A 200 -20.95 -4.44 -5.90
C SER A 200 -21.47 -5.69 -5.18
N PHE A 201 -22.32 -5.53 -4.16
CA PHE A 201 -22.95 -6.69 -3.52
C PHE A 201 -23.91 -7.43 -4.45
N ASN A 202 -24.71 -6.70 -5.24
CA ASN A 202 -25.63 -7.32 -6.19
C ASN A 202 -24.88 -8.12 -7.26
N ASP A 203 -23.79 -7.59 -7.79
CA ASP A 203 -22.97 -8.29 -8.78
C ASP A 203 -22.32 -9.56 -8.20
N LEU A 204 -21.86 -9.50 -6.94
CA LEU A 204 -21.26 -10.65 -6.25
C LEU A 204 -22.29 -11.73 -5.87
N LEU A 205 -23.52 -11.35 -5.54
CA LEU A 205 -24.55 -12.23 -4.99
C LEU A 205 -25.68 -12.57 -5.97
N VAL A 206 -25.59 -12.11 -7.22
CA VAL A 206 -26.64 -12.23 -8.25
C VAL A 206 -27.22 -13.64 -8.43
N ASN A 207 -26.41 -14.68 -8.21
CA ASN A 207 -26.81 -16.07 -8.41
C ASN A 207 -27.26 -16.79 -7.13
N LEU A 208 -27.61 -16.05 -6.07
CA LEU A 208 -27.97 -16.61 -4.75
C LEU A 208 -29.39 -16.28 -4.23
N PRO A 209 -30.44 -16.10 -5.07
CA PRO A 209 -31.79 -15.84 -4.57
C PRO A 209 -32.32 -17.04 -3.77
N GLY A 210 -32.86 -16.77 -2.59
CA GLY A 210 -33.39 -17.77 -1.66
C GLY A 210 -32.35 -18.59 -0.91
N VAL A 211 -31.05 -18.30 -1.09
CA VAL A 211 -29.96 -19.04 -0.42
C VAL A 211 -29.55 -18.38 0.89
N LEU A 212 -29.35 -17.06 0.87
CA LEU A 212 -28.92 -16.28 2.03
C LEU A 212 -30.15 -15.67 2.73
N PRO A 213 -30.14 -15.55 4.07
CA PRO A 213 -31.22 -14.90 4.80
C PRO A 213 -31.19 -13.38 4.60
N ASP A 214 -32.31 -12.73 4.94
CA ASP A 214 -32.36 -11.27 5.02
C ASP A 214 -31.31 -10.75 6.02
N LEU A 215 -30.55 -9.74 5.61
CA LEU A 215 -29.46 -9.18 6.42
C LEU A 215 -29.53 -7.66 6.46
N LYS A 216 -29.37 -7.09 7.66
CA LYS A 216 -29.08 -5.66 7.86
C LYS A 216 -27.63 -5.50 8.28
N PHE A 217 -26.91 -4.61 7.61
CA PHE A 217 -25.49 -4.37 7.89
C PHE A 217 -25.10 -2.91 7.62
N LEU A 218 -23.98 -2.50 8.24
CA LEU A 218 -23.45 -1.15 8.10
C LEU A 218 -22.21 -1.17 7.22
N VAL A 219 -22.11 -0.24 6.27
CA VAL A 219 -20.94 -0.11 5.40
C VAL A 219 -20.31 1.27 5.57
N ASN A 220 -19.00 1.29 5.79
CA ASN A 220 -18.21 2.50 5.91
C ASN A 220 -18.19 3.28 4.58
N HIS A 221 -18.54 4.57 4.62
CA HIS A 221 -18.44 5.45 3.46
C HIS A 221 -17.03 6.02 3.25
N LEU A 222 -16.26 6.18 4.34
CA LEU A 222 -14.95 6.81 4.33
C LEU A 222 -13.86 5.83 3.88
N ASP A 223 -12.71 6.37 3.54
CA ASP A 223 -11.55 5.54 3.19
C ASP A 223 -10.86 4.99 4.46
N GLU A 224 -10.88 5.74 5.57
CA GLU A 224 -10.29 5.31 6.83
C GLU A 224 -11.19 4.32 7.60
N PRO A 225 -10.63 3.34 8.32
CA PRO A 225 -11.35 2.34 9.12
C PRO A 225 -12.09 2.93 10.33
N ARG A 226 -13.04 2.18 10.92
CA ARG A 226 -14.08 2.73 11.79
C ARG A 226 -14.23 2.07 13.16
N VAL A 227 -13.69 0.88 13.41
CA VAL A 227 -14.01 0.11 14.61
C VAL A 227 -12.76 -0.15 15.46
N LEU A 228 -12.77 0.37 16.68
CA LEU A 228 -11.78 0.03 17.70
C LEU A 228 -12.43 -0.92 18.72
N VAL A 229 -12.04 -2.19 18.69
CA VAL A 229 -12.60 -3.20 19.57
C VAL A 229 -11.90 -3.16 20.94
N PRO A 230 -12.64 -2.97 22.05
CA PRO A 230 -12.05 -3.02 23.39
C PRO A 230 -11.63 -4.45 23.77
N PRO A 231 -10.75 -4.64 24.76
CA PRO A 231 -10.32 -5.96 25.22
C PRO A 231 -11.50 -6.75 25.80
N ALA A 232 -11.39 -8.09 25.83
CA ALA A 232 -12.44 -9.02 26.26
C ALA A 232 -13.08 -8.67 27.62
N SER A 233 -12.29 -8.11 28.55
CA SER A 233 -12.74 -7.67 29.88
C SER A 233 -13.74 -6.51 29.87
N LEU A 234 -13.63 -5.59 28.90
CA LEU A 234 -14.53 -4.43 28.75
C LEU A 234 -15.67 -4.69 27.76
N GLN A 235 -15.59 -5.84 27.10
CA GLN A 235 -16.37 -6.22 25.94
C GLN A 235 -17.75 -6.79 26.34
N GLY A 236 -17.93 -7.15 27.61
CA GLY A 236 -19.22 -7.51 28.22
C GLY A 236 -20.09 -6.32 28.63
N ASP A 237 -19.55 -5.09 28.58
CA ASP A 237 -20.32 -3.88 28.83
C ASP A 237 -20.88 -3.33 27.51
N ILE A 238 -22.14 -3.65 27.22
CA ILE A 238 -22.88 -3.16 26.04
C ILE A 238 -23.09 -1.63 26.09
N GLN A 239 -22.82 -1.00 27.25
CA GLN A 239 -22.79 0.46 27.37
C GLN A 239 -21.46 1.08 26.95
N HIS A 240 -20.38 0.30 26.84
CA HIS A 240 -19.09 0.79 26.38
C HIS A 240 -19.14 1.11 24.88
N PHE A 241 -19.57 2.34 24.59
CA PHE A 241 -19.68 2.89 23.25
C PHE A 241 -19.16 4.32 23.26
N LYS A 242 -18.17 4.61 22.41
CA LYS A 242 -17.66 5.97 22.24
C LYS A 242 -17.44 6.27 20.77
N ALA A 243 -18.15 7.28 20.26
CA ALA A 243 -17.87 7.87 18.97
C ALA A 243 -16.81 8.96 19.12
N THR A 244 -15.75 8.90 18.31
CA THR A 244 -14.66 9.87 18.35
C THR A 244 -14.39 10.40 16.95
N ASN A 245 -14.29 11.73 16.80
CA ASN A 245 -14.00 12.41 15.55
C ASN A 245 -12.69 13.20 15.70
N MET A 246 -11.64 12.83 14.96
CA MET A 246 -10.29 13.39 15.11
C MET A 246 -9.57 13.57 13.75
N PRO A 247 -10.15 14.31 12.80
CA PRO A 247 -9.50 14.58 11.53
C PRO A 247 -8.24 15.43 11.74
N GLY A 248 -7.18 15.12 10.99
CA GLY A 248 -5.92 15.86 11.02
C GLY A 248 -5.15 15.76 12.34
N ARG A 249 -5.49 14.80 13.21
CA ARG A 249 -4.83 14.63 14.51
C ARG A 249 -4.06 13.31 14.59
N PRO A 250 -2.88 13.30 15.23
CA PRO A 250 -2.20 12.07 15.59
C PRO A 250 -3.08 11.25 16.53
N HIS A 251 -3.17 9.94 16.30
CA HIS A 251 -4.02 9.07 17.11
C HIS A 251 -3.41 7.67 17.29
N TRP A 252 -2.09 7.55 17.11
CA TRP A 252 -1.34 6.32 17.35
C TRP A 252 -1.64 5.72 18.73
N ASP A 253 -1.58 6.53 19.79
CA ASP A 253 -1.84 6.07 21.16
C ASP A 253 -3.28 5.55 21.31
N THR A 254 -4.23 6.12 20.58
CA THR A 254 -5.63 5.67 20.62
C THR A 254 -5.81 4.31 19.94
N LEU A 255 -5.16 4.09 18.80
CA LEU A 255 -5.22 2.82 18.07
C LEU A 255 -4.43 1.70 18.72
N THR A 256 -3.45 2.03 19.57
CA THR A 256 -2.55 1.06 20.19
C THR A 256 -2.77 0.90 21.69
N LYS A 257 -3.72 1.62 22.30
CA LYS A 257 -3.99 1.56 23.74
C LYS A 257 -4.27 0.15 24.27
N PHE A 258 -4.84 -0.73 23.43
CA PHE A 258 -5.17 -2.11 23.78
C PHE A 258 -4.08 -3.14 23.39
N CYS A 259 -2.95 -2.70 22.85
CA CYS A 259 -1.87 -3.61 22.44
C CYS A 259 -1.28 -4.41 23.61
N LYS A 260 -1.26 -3.85 24.83
CA LYS A 260 -0.76 -4.56 26.02
C LYS A 260 -1.64 -5.76 26.37
N ASP A 261 -2.95 -5.63 26.20
CA ASP A 261 -3.91 -6.70 26.46
C ASP A 261 -3.89 -7.77 25.37
N GLN A 262 -3.64 -7.38 24.11
CA GLN A 262 -3.51 -8.31 22.99
C GLN A 262 -2.26 -9.22 23.09
N LYS A 263 -1.14 -8.71 23.64
CA LYS A 263 0.08 -9.51 23.84
C LYS A 263 -0.08 -10.66 24.84
N MET A 264 -1.04 -10.58 25.76
CA MET A 264 -1.32 -11.66 26.72
C MET A 264 -1.98 -12.88 26.06
N ASN A 265 -2.65 -12.71 24.92
CA ASN A 265 -3.37 -13.80 24.22
C ASN A 265 -2.59 -14.45 23.07
N LYS A 266 -1.53 -13.81 22.55
CA LYS A 266 -0.68 -14.38 21.49
C LYS A 266 0.64 -14.90 22.09
N THR A 267 0.59 -16.04 22.77
CA THR A 267 1.81 -16.77 23.14
C THR A 267 2.41 -17.43 21.88
N SER A 268 3.59 -16.94 21.50
CA SER A 268 4.59 -17.59 20.63
C SER A 268 4.10 -18.16 19.30
N ARG A 269 4.09 -17.33 18.24
CA ARG A 269 4.48 -17.82 16.91
C ARG A 269 6.00 -17.64 16.80
N LEU A 270 6.68 -18.75 16.54
CA LEU A 270 8.14 -18.83 16.43
C LEU A 270 8.67 -17.76 15.47
N ASN A 271 9.61 -16.95 15.96
CA ASN A 271 10.46 -16.12 15.12
C ASN A 271 11.32 -17.05 14.25
N HIS A 272 10.83 -17.39 13.05
CA HIS A 272 11.71 -17.78 11.96
C HIS A 272 12.43 -16.52 11.47
N THR A 273 13.35 -16.01 12.29
CA THR A 273 14.41 -15.12 11.82
C THR A 273 15.34 -16.00 11.01
N ILE A 274 15.00 -16.20 9.73
CA ILE A 274 16.06 -16.52 8.80
C ILE A 274 16.91 -15.25 8.74
N GLU A 275 18.15 -15.31 9.22
CA GLU A 275 19.13 -14.23 9.09
C GLU A 275 19.47 -14.04 7.60
N HIS A 276 18.56 -13.43 6.86
CA HIS A 276 18.73 -13.16 5.44
C HIS A 276 19.30 -11.77 5.23
N SER A 277 20.63 -11.68 5.18
CA SER A 277 21.39 -10.48 4.80
C SER A 277 21.15 -9.25 5.71
N ASP A 278 22.05 -8.26 5.71
CA ASP A 278 21.82 -7.05 6.52
C ASP A 278 20.67 -6.14 6.00
N LEU A 279 19.88 -6.60 5.01
CA LEU A 279 18.73 -5.86 4.47
C LEU A 279 17.42 -6.30 5.15
N PRO A 280 16.55 -5.36 5.54
CA PRO A 280 15.32 -5.66 6.28
C PRO A 280 14.18 -6.11 5.33
N PHE A 281 14.28 -7.32 4.79
CA PHE A 281 13.20 -7.91 4.01
C PHE A 281 12.00 -8.28 4.90
N VAL A 282 10.79 -8.18 4.33
CA VAL A 282 9.57 -8.68 4.99
C VAL A 282 9.51 -10.20 4.80
N THR A 283 9.65 -10.94 5.90
CA THR A 283 9.59 -12.42 5.91
C THR A 283 8.28 -12.95 6.47
N ASP A 284 7.64 -12.21 7.38
CA ASP A 284 6.32 -12.50 7.93
C ASP A 284 5.41 -11.28 7.72
N ARG A 285 4.42 -11.44 6.85
CA ARG A 285 3.45 -10.39 6.51
C ARG A 285 2.57 -10.02 7.70
N THR A 286 2.11 -11.01 8.47
CA THR A 286 1.22 -10.80 9.62
C THR A 286 1.94 -10.03 10.72
N SER A 287 3.20 -10.38 11.02
CA SER A 287 4.05 -9.64 11.97
C SER A 287 4.35 -8.23 11.46
N ALA A 288 4.76 -8.08 10.20
CA ALA A 288 5.13 -6.78 9.63
C ALA A 288 3.98 -5.76 9.59
N MET A 289 2.73 -6.23 9.52
CA MET A 289 1.52 -5.40 9.56
C MET A 289 0.97 -5.18 10.98
N ASP A 290 1.54 -5.83 12.00
CA ASP A 290 1.07 -5.71 13.37
C ASP A 290 1.55 -4.41 14.03
N LEU A 291 0.64 -3.43 14.17
CA LEU A 291 0.94 -2.14 14.81
C LEU A 291 1.43 -2.29 16.26
N CYS A 292 1.05 -3.34 16.97
CA CYS A 292 1.50 -3.58 18.35
C CYS A 292 2.97 -4.05 18.45
N GLN A 293 3.53 -4.50 17.33
CA GLN A 293 4.94 -4.90 17.20
C GLN A 293 5.81 -3.78 16.62
N HIS A 294 5.21 -2.81 15.92
CA HIS A 294 5.91 -1.79 15.15
C HIS A 294 5.56 -0.34 15.58
N PRO A 295 5.95 0.10 16.80
CA PRO A 295 5.71 1.47 17.28
C PRO A 295 6.32 2.56 16.39
N GLU A 296 7.34 2.23 15.60
CA GLU A 296 7.97 3.14 14.64
C GLU A 296 7.05 3.54 13.48
N TYR A 297 5.91 2.89 13.27
CA TYR A 297 4.94 3.28 12.24
C TYR A 297 4.15 4.55 12.60
N SER A 298 4.10 4.90 13.88
CA SER A 298 3.47 6.13 14.41
C SER A 298 3.86 7.41 13.66
N THR A 299 5.07 7.46 13.11
CA THR A 299 5.67 8.62 12.45
C THR A 299 6.05 8.35 10.99
N LYS A 300 5.47 7.33 10.37
CA LYS A 300 5.80 6.89 9.00
C LYS A 300 4.60 6.74 8.07
N HIS A 301 3.39 6.98 8.56
CA HIS A 301 2.15 6.79 7.81
C HIS A 301 1.14 7.90 8.16
N GLY A 302 0.61 8.58 7.14
CA GLY A 302 -0.30 9.71 7.31
C GLY A 302 -1.63 9.31 7.95
N LEU A 303 -2.08 8.05 7.78
CA LEU A 303 -3.18 7.48 8.55
C LEU A 303 -2.99 7.74 10.05
N PHE A 304 -1.82 7.50 10.64
CA PHE A 304 -1.63 7.64 12.10
C PHE A 304 -1.25 9.05 12.55
N MET A 305 -0.68 9.83 11.63
CA MET A 305 -0.10 11.15 11.92
C MET A 305 -1.11 12.28 11.74
N SER A 306 -1.88 12.26 10.66
CA SER A 306 -2.82 13.31 10.28
C SER A 306 -3.76 12.77 9.20
N PRO A 307 -4.76 11.95 9.53
CA PRO A 307 -5.72 11.42 8.56
C PRO A 307 -6.67 12.53 8.08
N THR A 308 -7.35 12.35 6.94
CA THR A 308 -8.23 13.43 6.42
C THR A 308 -9.57 13.46 7.12
N SER A 309 -10.18 12.28 7.33
CA SER A 309 -11.56 12.17 7.81
C SER A 309 -11.73 11.14 8.92
N PHE A 310 -10.69 10.91 9.73
CA PHE A 310 -10.72 9.84 10.73
C PHE A 310 -11.74 10.10 11.85
N GLN A 311 -12.73 9.22 11.85
CA GLN A 311 -13.76 9.11 12.86
C GLN A 311 -13.99 7.62 13.07
N PHE A 312 -14.11 7.20 14.32
CA PHE A 312 -14.24 5.78 14.65
C PHE A 312 -15.16 5.60 15.87
N PHE A 313 -15.61 4.37 16.04
CA PHE A 313 -16.42 3.91 17.14
C PHE A 313 -15.61 2.92 17.96
N GLU A 314 -15.48 3.20 19.24
CA GLU A 314 -14.97 2.25 20.21
C GLU A 314 -16.13 1.42 20.77
N GLY A 315 -16.08 0.12 20.55
CA GLY A 315 -17.14 -0.83 20.92
C GLY A 315 -17.26 -1.98 19.91
N LEU A 316 -18.15 -2.94 20.21
CA LEU A 316 -18.47 -4.03 19.29
C LEU A 316 -19.53 -3.59 18.27
N VAL A 317 -19.09 -2.90 17.22
CA VAL A 317 -19.97 -2.45 16.14
C VAL A 317 -19.63 -3.18 14.84
N PRO A 318 -20.57 -3.89 14.20
CA PRO A 318 -20.30 -4.61 12.96
C PRO A 318 -20.34 -3.65 11.77
N ILE A 319 -19.20 -3.06 11.44
CA ILE A 319 -19.06 -2.14 10.29
C ILE A 319 -18.17 -2.80 9.24
N LEU A 320 -18.67 -2.86 8.00
CA LEU A 320 -17.90 -3.31 6.86
C LEU A 320 -17.01 -2.17 6.33
N SER A 321 -15.72 -2.43 6.22
CA SER A 321 -14.72 -1.52 5.64
C SER A 321 -13.85 -2.25 4.62
N THR A 322 -13.23 -1.50 3.71
CA THR A 322 -12.43 -2.08 2.62
C THR A 322 -11.02 -2.46 3.04
N GLY A 323 -10.53 -1.91 4.16
CA GLY A 323 -9.27 -2.31 4.78
C GLY A 323 -9.13 -1.71 6.17
N ALA A 324 -8.36 -2.38 7.03
CA ALA A 324 -8.15 -1.94 8.41
C ALA A 324 -6.77 -2.37 8.97
N PRO A 325 -6.15 -1.58 9.86
CA PRO A 325 -4.96 -2.00 10.59
C PRO A 325 -5.21 -3.22 11.50
N SER A 326 -4.13 -3.85 11.98
CA SER A 326 -4.20 -5.01 12.87
C SER A 326 -4.95 -4.78 14.18
N THR A 327 -5.01 -3.52 14.65
CA THR A 327 -5.64 -3.15 15.93
C THR A 327 -7.12 -2.76 15.80
N MET A 328 -7.66 -2.76 14.58
CA MET A 328 -9.04 -2.39 14.31
C MET A 328 -9.86 -3.62 13.91
N GLY A 329 -11.15 -3.61 14.28
CA GLY A 329 -12.05 -4.75 14.16
C GLY A 329 -13.17 -4.54 13.13
N ASP A 330 -12.90 -3.76 12.10
CA ASP A 330 -13.81 -3.62 10.95
C ASP A 330 -13.94 -4.95 10.20
N PHE A 331 -15.14 -5.25 9.71
CA PHE A 331 -15.38 -6.42 8.87
C PHE A 331 -14.86 -6.12 7.46
N LEU A 332 -13.87 -6.87 7.00
CA LEU A 332 -13.23 -6.60 5.72
C LEU A 332 -14.06 -7.17 4.57
N PHE A 333 -14.31 -6.36 3.55
CA PHE A 333 -15.01 -6.80 2.33
C PHE A 333 -14.32 -6.28 1.06
N PRO A 334 -14.59 -6.89 -0.11
CA PRO A 334 -14.03 -6.42 -1.38
C PRO A 334 -14.42 -4.97 -1.68
N SER A 335 -13.41 -4.13 -1.87
CA SER A 335 -13.62 -2.73 -2.21
C SER A 335 -14.36 -2.59 -3.55
N PRO A 336 -15.45 -1.80 -3.63
CA PRO A 336 -16.08 -1.43 -4.89
C PRO A 336 -15.11 -0.81 -5.90
N ALA A 337 -14.01 -0.21 -5.41
CA ALA A 337 -12.95 0.34 -6.25
C ALA A 337 -12.39 -0.71 -7.22
N TYR A 338 -12.32 -1.99 -6.85
CA TYR A 338 -11.83 -3.03 -7.76
C TYR A 338 -12.68 -3.20 -9.03
N ASN A 339 -13.93 -2.76 -9.00
CA ASN A 339 -14.87 -2.82 -10.13
C ASN A 339 -14.98 -1.48 -10.89
N GLU A 340 -14.25 -0.44 -10.48
CA GLU A 340 -14.25 0.83 -11.22
C GLU A 340 -13.47 0.69 -12.54
N SER A 341 -13.98 1.30 -13.61
CA SER A 341 -13.42 1.19 -14.97
C SER A 341 -11.92 1.55 -15.07
N ASN A 342 -11.44 2.46 -14.23
CA ASN A 342 -10.02 2.85 -14.20
C ASN A 342 -9.11 1.80 -13.57
N PHE A 343 -9.67 0.91 -12.74
CA PHE A 343 -8.98 -0.11 -11.97
C PHE A 343 -9.18 -1.52 -12.51
N ILE A 344 -10.10 -1.72 -13.47
CA ILE A 344 -10.19 -2.98 -14.20
C ILE A 344 -8.95 -3.17 -15.11
N TYR A 345 -8.42 -4.39 -15.11
CA TYR A 345 -7.35 -4.81 -16.01
C TYR A 345 -7.89 -5.06 -17.42
N SER A 346 -7.12 -4.63 -18.42
CA SER A 346 -7.36 -5.00 -19.82
C SER A 346 -6.06 -5.47 -20.47
N PRO A 347 -6.02 -6.69 -21.04
CA PRO A 347 -4.87 -7.20 -21.78
C PRO A 347 -4.43 -6.31 -22.94
N SER A 348 -5.35 -5.52 -23.53
CA SER A 348 -5.05 -4.64 -24.67
C SER A 348 -4.08 -3.50 -24.33
N HIS A 349 -3.86 -3.23 -23.05
CA HIS A 349 -2.97 -2.19 -22.56
C HIS A 349 -1.70 -2.72 -21.91
N ASP A 350 -1.51 -4.05 -21.91
CA ASP A 350 -0.36 -4.70 -21.29
C ASP A 350 0.57 -5.24 -22.38
N ILE A 351 1.87 -5.15 -22.12
CA ILE A 351 2.92 -5.58 -23.06
C ILE A 351 3.69 -6.77 -22.51
N PRO A 352 4.24 -7.66 -23.36
CA PRO A 352 5.07 -8.77 -22.91
C PRO A 352 6.21 -8.32 -22.00
N TRP A 353 6.56 -9.12 -20.98
CA TRP A 353 7.62 -8.82 -20.01
C TRP A 353 8.93 -8.37 -20.68
N SER A 354 9.36 -9.06 -21.73
CA SER A 354 10.58 -8.77 -22.49
C SER A 354 10.59 -7.39 -23.16
N SER A 355 9.41 -6.80 -23.39
CA SER A 355 9.24 -5.47 -23.99
C SER A 355 9.00 -4.38 -22.95
N LYS A 356 8.85 -4.72 -21.67
CA LYS A 356 8.66 -3.75 -20.60
C LYS A 356 9.94 -2.94 -20.38
N ARG A 357 9.77 -1.68 -20.01
CA ARG A 357 10.88 -0.84 -19.56
C ARG A 357 11.40 -1.39 -18.24
N ASN A 358 12.72 -1.58 -18.14
CA ASN A 358 13.36 -2.01 -16.91
C ASN A 358 13.44 -0.86 -15.89
N ASN A 359 12.34 -0.63 -15.19
CA ASN A 359 12.20 0.42 -14.19
C ASN A 359 11.07 0.08 -13.21
N LEU A 360 11.11 0.73 -12.06
CA LEU A 360 10.02 0.86 -11.12
C LEU A 360 9.14 2.05 -11.50
N TYR A 361 7.84 1.82 -11.58
CA TYR A 361 6.85 2.85 -11.88
C TYR A 361 5.89 3.08 -10.73
N TRP A 362 5.64 4.36 -10.44
CA TRP A 362 4.52 4.81 -9.62
C TRP A 362 4.13 6.24 -9.98
N ALA A 363 2.83 6.49 -10.12
CA ALA A 363 2.30 7.84 -10.23
C ALA A 363 1.00 7.93 -9.42
N GLY A 364 0.81 9.03 -8.70
CA GLY A 364 -0.38 9.22 -7.89
C GLY A 364 -0.47 10.60 -7.25
N SER A 365 -1.54 10.80 -6.49
CA SER A 365 -1.74 12.03 -5.70
C SER A 365 -1.10 11.92 -4.32
N THR A 366 -0.94 13.05 -3.64
CA THR A 366 -0.45 13.14 -2.24
C THR A 366 -1.45 12.63 -1.19
N THR A 367 -2.38 11.74 -1.56
CA THR A 367 -3.38 11.24 -0.62
C THR A 367 -2.77 10.36 0.47
N GLY A 368 -3.49 10.18 1.58
CA GLY A 368 -3.07 9.34 2.69
C GLY A 368 -2.58 10.07 3.93
N GLY A 369 -2.75 11.38 3.96
CA GLY A 369 -2.59 12.25 5.11
C GLY A 369 -2.92 13.69 4.74
N PHE A 370 -3.50 14.44 5.69
CA PHE A 370 -3.78 15.86 5.53
C PHE A 370 -2.57 16.68 6.01
N ALA A 371 -1.89 17.34 5.08
CA ALA A 371 -0.77 18.21 5.40
C ALA A 371 -1.28 19.59 5.83
N THR A 372 -0.98 19.99 7.05
CA THR A 372 -1.37 21.31 7.57
C THR A 372 -0.17 22.01 8.21
N ASP A 373 -0.17 23.32 8.10
CA ASP A 373 0.74 24.25 8.78
C ASP A 373 0.01 25.06 9.85
N ASP A 374 -1.25 24.72 10.15
CA ASP A 374 -2.00 25.33 11.23
C ASP A 374 -1.33 25.00 12.58
N PRO A 375 -0.82 26.01 13.32
CA PRO A 375 -0.20 25.77 14.62
C PRO A 375 -1.21 25.27 15.68
N ASN A 376 -2.51 25.41 15.44
CA ASN A 376 -3.57 24.86 16.29
C ASN A 376 -3.98 23.43 15.87
N ALA A 377 -3.50 22.92 14.73
CA ALA A 377 -3.61 21.51 14.43
C ALA A 377 -2.75 20.72 15.41
N SER A 378 -3.20 19.52 15.80
CA SER A 378 -2.68 18.76 16.93
C SER A 378 -1.25 18.22 16.77
N SER A 379 -0.54 18.60 15.71
CA SER A 379 0.90 18.39 15.54
C SER A 379 1.51 19.53 14.71
N PRO A 380 2.12 20.54 15.35
CA PRO A 380 2.62 21.75 14.68
C PRO A 380 4.02 21.58 14.04
N GLU A 381 4.48 20.35 13.84
CA GLU A 381 5.82 20.10 13.29
C GLU A 381 5.92 20.58 11.84
N PRO A 382 6.84 21.54 11.54
CA PRO A 382 7.05 22.01 10.19
C PRO A 382 7.38 20.85 9.25
N ASN A 383 6.71 20.80 8.09
CA ASN A 383 6.92 19.77 7.07
C ASN A 383 6.66 18.32 7.54
N GLN A 384 5.74 18.11 8.49
CA GLN A 384 5.28 16.77 8.89
C GLN A 384 4.92 15.87 7.70
N TRP A 385 4.40 16.45 6.61
CA TRP A 385 4.06 15.72 5.38
C TRP A 385 5.23 14.95 4.76
N LEU A 386 6.50 15.29 5.05
CA LEU A 386 7.68 14.53 4.61
C LEU A 386 7.69 13.09 5.17
N HIS A 387 6.96 12.86 6.27
CA HIS A 387 6.87 11.58 6.95
C HIS A 387 5.68 10.73 6.50
N PHE A 388 4.76 11.28 5.68
CA PHE A 388 3.68 10.49 5.11
C PHE A 388 4.25 9.44 4.13
N GLN A 389 3.60 8.29 4.05
CA GLN A 389 4.09 7.10 3.37
C GLN A 389 4.43 7.35 1.89
N ARG A 390 3.58 8.10 1.17
CA ARG A 390 3.81 8.42 -0.25
C ARG A 390 4.93 9.44 -0.42
N GLN A 391 4.98 10.46 0.43
CA GLN A 391 5.99 11.50 0.42
C GLN A 391 7.37 10.93 0.74
N ARG A 392 7.47 10.00 1.71
CA ARG A 392 8.70 9.25 2.01
C ARG A 392 9.18 8.45 0.81
N PHE A 393 8.26 7.75 0.14
CA PHE A 393 8.55 6.96 -1.05
C PHE A 393 9.01 7.83 -2.25
N VAL A 394 8.28 8.91 -2.57
CA VAL A 394 8.66 9.81 -3.66
C VAL A 394 9.96 10.55 -3.35
N THR A 395 10.17 10.98 -2.09
CA THR A 395 11.44 11.57 -1.62
C THR A 395 12.63 10.64 -1.87
N LEU A 396 12.45 9.34 -1.58
CA LEU A 396 13.45 8.30 -1.86
C LEU A 396 13.69 8.16 -3.36
N ALA A 397 12.62 7.91 -4.13
CA ALA A 397 12.70 7.59 -5.55
C ALA A 397 13.12 8.78 -6.44
N GLN A 398 13.01 10.01 -5.94
CA GLN A 398 13.53 11.22 -6.59
C GLN A 398 14.88 11.68 -6.02
N ASN A 399 15.46 10.96 -5.05
CA ASN A 399 16.74 11.28 -4.40
C ASN A 399 16.80 12.72 -3.84
N LEU A 400 15.74 13.19 -3.18
CA LEU A 400 15.61 14.60 -2.78
C LEU A 400 16.36 14.97 -1.49
N ILE A 401 16.98 14.00 -0.80
CA ILE A 401 17.74 14.24 0.42
C ILE A 401 19.25 14.24 0.12
N PRO A 402 19.93 15.39 0.19
CA PRO A 402 21.36 15.47 -0.10
C PRO A 402 22.20 14.59 0.82
N GLY A 403 23.17 13.87 0.24
CA GLY A 403 24.11 13.04 1.01
C GLY A 403 23.52 11.79 1.65
N ARG A 404 22.25 11.45 1.35
CA ARG A 404 21.63 10.22 1.83
C ARG A 404 22.43 9.00 1.37
N LYS A 405 22.70 8.08 2.30
CA LYS A 405 23.34 6.80 2.03
C LYS A 405 22.27 5.71 1.91
N TYR A 406 22.36 4.94 0.84
CA TYR A 406 21.52 3.78 0.53
C TYR A 406 22.29 2.50 0.81
N GLN A 407 21.59 1.48 1.27
CA GLN A 407 22.16 0.18 1.55
C GLN A 407 21.98 -0.73 0.34
N TYR A 408 23.05 -1.40 -0.06
CA TYR A 408 23.11 -2.28 -1.22
C TYR A 408 23.76 -3.60 -0.80
N LEU A 409 23.46 -4.67 -1.53
CA LEU A 409 24.15 -5.95 -1.40
C LEU A 409 25.27 -6.07 -2.43
N ARG A 410 26.40 -6.63 -2.01
CA ARG A 410 27.53 -6.97 -2.88
C ARG A 410 28.13 -8.29 -2.44
N SER A 411 28.59 -9.09 -3.41
CA SER A 411 29.39 -10.27 -3.13
C SER A 411 30.79 -9.86 -2.68
N SER A 412 31.22 -10.35 -1.52
CA SER A 412 32.59 -10.23 -1.04
C SER A 412 33.52 -11.16 -1.83
N ASN A 413 34.83 -10.89 -1.77
CA ASN A 413 35.85 -11.75 -2.41
C ASN A 413 35.80 -13.21 -1.92
N ASN A 414 35.20 -13.46 -0.75
CA ASN A 414 35.02 -14.78 -0.16
C ASN A 414 33.68 -15.44 -0.55
N GLY A 415 32.91 -14.86 -1.47
CA GLY A 415 31.61 -15.40 -1.91
C GLY A 415 30.46 -15.20 -0.93
N VAL A 416 30.62 -14.34 0.08
CA VAL A 416 29.58 -14.01 1.07
C VAL A 416 28.91 -12.69 0.70
N LEU A 417 27.58 -12.62 0.76
CA LEU A 417 26.82 -11.39 0.60
C LEU A 417 27.07 -10.45 1.79
N GLN A 418 27.48 -9.22 1.51
CA GLN A 418 27.65 -8.19 2.51
C GLN A 418 26.88 -6.94 2.11
N SER A 419 26.33 -6.24 3.09
CA SER A 419 25.77 -4.93 2.82
C SER A 419 26.85 -3.86 2.79
N PHE A 420 26.65 -2.87 1.91
CA PHE A 420 27.48 -1.68 1.87
C PHE A 420 26.60 -0.44 1.68
N LYS A 421 27.09 0.69 2.18
CA LYS A 421 26.41 1.97 2.09
C LYS A 421 27.01 2.82 0.98
N SER A 422 26.18 3.34 0.09
CA SER A 422 26.58 4.23 -1.00
C SER A 422 25.61 5.40 -1.16
N THR A 423 26.11 6.57 -1.53
CA THR A 423 25.25 7.71 -1.91
C THR A 423 24.71 7.59 -3.34
N PHE A 424 25.20 6.62 -4.10
CA PHE A 424 24.70 6.32 -5.45
C PHE A 424 23.25 5.83 -5.37
N LEU A 425 22.39 6.34 -6.24
CA LEU A 425 21.08 5.78 -6.57
C LEU A 425 20.84 5.95 -8.07
N ASN A 426 20.58 4.86 -8.79
CA ASN A 426 20.34 4.92 -10.23
C ASN A 426 18.90 5.39 -10.52
N LEU A 427 18.70 6.70 -10.60
CA LEU A 427 17.38 7.30 -10.85
C LEU A 427 16.74 6.92 -12.20
N LYS A 428 17.51 6.37 -13.16
CA LYS A 428 16.94 5.87 -14.42
C LYS A 428 16.00 4.68 -14.20
N LEU A 429 16.18 3.96 -13.09
CA LEU A 429 15.33 2.85 -12.67
C LEU A 429 14.05 3.32 -11.97
N TYR A 430 13.87 4.61 -11.71
CA TYR A 430 12.69 5.14 -11.00
C TYR A 430 11.90 6.09 -11.89
N SER A 431 10.68 5.68 -12.25
CA SER A 431 9.65 6.54 -12.85
C SER A 431 8.57 6.79 -11.82
N VAL A 432 8.92 7.65 -10.85
CA VAL A 432 8.12 7.92 -9.66
C VAL A 432 7.87 9.42 -9.52
N SER A 433 6.60 9.81 -9.45
CA SER A 433 6.20 11.21 -9.34
C SER A 433 4.80 11.38 -8.75
N PHE A 434 4.58 12.54 -8.14
CA PHE A 434 3.22 12.99 -7.87
C PHE A 434 2.62 13.61 -9.13
N THR A 435 1.36 13.28 -9.42
CA THR A 435 0.60 13.86 -10.53
C THR A 435 -0.40 14.91 -10.06
N ASN A 436 -0.76 14.90 -8.78
CA ASN A 436 -1.65 15.89 -8.19
C ASN A 436 -1.31 16.11 -6.70
N LEU A 437 -1.45 17.35 -6.25
CA LEU A 437 -1.25 17.75 -4.86
C LEU A 437 -2.63 18.06 -4.25
N LEU A 438 -3.05 17.22 -3.31
CA LEU A 438 -4.34 17.25 -2.62
C LEU A 438 -4.13 17.03 -1.11
N GLN A 439 -5.19 17.26 -0.32
CA GLN A 439 -5.19 17.06 1.14
C GLN A 439 -4.09 17.85 1.83
N CYS A 440 -3.98 19.12 1.47
CA CYS A 440 -3.02 20.03 2.05
C CYS A 440 -3.59 21.44 2.15
N THR A 441 -3.15 22.21 3.13
CA THR A 441 -3.38 23.65 3.19
C THR A 441 -2.65 24.35 2.04
N PHE A 442 -3.05 25.57 1.68
CA PHE A 442 -2.43 26.32 0.58
C PHE A 442 -0.89 26.38 0.70
N ARG A 443 -0.39 26.71 1.89
CA ARG A 443 1.05 26.85 2.17
C ARG A 443 1.78 25.51 2.08
N THR A 444 1.23 24.44 2.67
CA THR A 444 1.86 23.11 2.60
C THR A 444 1.80 22.50 1.20
N CYS A 445 0.72 22.71 0.44
CA CYS A 445 0.66 22.34 -0.98
C CYS A 445 1.74 23.08 -1.79
N HIS A 446 1.94 24.37 -1.50
CA HIS A 446 2.98 25.16 -2.16
C HIS A 446 4.39 24.62 -1.83
N SER A 447 4.67 24.31 -0.57
CA SER A 447 5.93 23.67 -0.15
C SER A 447 6.15 22.31 -0.81
N GLN A 448 5.12 21.48 -0.93
CA GLN A 448 5.22 20.21 -1.65
C GLN A 448 5.48 20.41 -3.15
N ARG A 449 4.87 21.43 -3.77
CA ARG A 449 5.10 21.77 -5.18
C ARG A 449 6.54 22.23 -5.45
N THR A 450 7.16 22.95 -4.53
CA THR A 450 8.56 23.39 -4.66
C THR A 450 9.54 22.27 -4.33
N PHE A 451 9.16 21.35 -3.44
CA PHE A 451 10.00 20.24 -3.03
C PHE A 451 10.01 19.07 -4.03
N PHE A 452 8.84 18.66 -4.53
CA PHE A 452 8.71 17.50 -5.42
C PHE A 452 8.74 17.89 -6.89
N ARG A 453 9.32 17.02 -7.72
CA ARG A 453 9.06 17.07 -9.15
C ARG A 453 7.73 16.40 -9.45
N LEU A 454 6.81 17.18 -10.01
CA LEU A 454 5.50 16.70 -10.46
C LEU A 454 5.56 16.31 -11.93
N ASP A 455 4.80 15.28 -12.29
CA ASP A 455 4.52 14.95 -13.68
C ASP A 455 3.06 15.29 -14.03
N PRO A 456 2.74 15.48 -15.32
CA PRO A 456 1.34 15.58 -15.76
C PRO A 456 0.53 14.35 -15.36
N TRP A 457 -0.79 14.48 -15.39
CA TRP A 457 -1.68 13.35 -15.20
C TRP A 457 -1.29 12.18 -16.10
N SER A 458 -1.22 10.99 -15.50
CA SER A 458 -0.78 9.78 -16.20
C SER A 458 -1.95 8.82 -16.39
N PRO A 459 -2.12 8.25 -17.59
CA PRO A 459 -3.09 7.18 -17.81
C PRO A 459 -2.89 6.02 -16.84
N SER A 460 -3.98 5.44 -16.35
CA SER A 460 -3.96 4.34 -15.38
C SER A 460 -3.18 3.12 -15.87
N ASN A 461 -3.11 2.91 -17.18
CA ASN A 461 -2.42 1.78 -17.80
C ASN A 461 -0.92 1.98 -18.00
N LYS A 462 -0.37 3.20 -17.81
CA LYS A 462 1.05 3.46 -18.05
C LYS A 462 1.97 2.60 -17.18
N ALA A 463 1.51 2.23 -15.99
CA ALA A 463 2.21 1.31 -15.09
C ALA A 463 2.50 -0.05 -15.75
N LEU A 464 1.61 -0.54 -16.60
CA LEU A 464 1.71 -1.86 -17.24
C LEU A 464 2.88 -1.95 -18.23
N HIS A 465 3.57 -0.85 -18.54
CA HIS A 465 4.74 -0.84 -19.43
C HIS A 465 6.08 -0.94 -18.67
N SER A 466 6.04 -1.08 -17.34
CA SER A 466 7.23 -1.16 -16.47
C SER A 466 7.37 -2.54 -15.85
N THR A 467 8.60 -3.04 -15.74
CA THR A 467 8.88 -4.35 -15.13
C THR A 467 8.44 -4.41 -13.67
N LEU A 468 8.67 -3.34 -12.91
CA LEU A 468 8.23 -3.21 -11.52
C LEU A 468 7.13 -2.15 -11.40
N VAL A 469 6.03 -2.50 -10.75
CA VAL A 469 4.92 -1.58 -10.45
C VAL A 469 4.72 -1.49 -8.95
N PHE A 470 4.71 -0.26 -8.41
CA PHE A 470 4.59 -0.06 -6.97
C PHE A 470 3.13 0.26 -6.62
N ASP A 471 2.65 -0.36 -5.55
CA ASP A 471 1.38 -0.06 -4.92
C ASP A 471 1.56 0.37 -3.47
N ILE A 472 0.82 1.40 -3.06
CA ILE A 472 0.99 2.04 -1.77
C ILE A 472 -0.32 2.68 -1.31
N ASP A 473 -0.58 2.53 -0.01
CA ASP A 473 -1.75 3.06 0.67
C ASP A 473 -1.99 4.54 0.37
N GLY A 474 -3.28 4.88 0.22
CA GLY A 474 -3.78 6.25 0.22
C GLY A 474 -4.33 6.59 1.60
N ASN A 475 -5.54 7.17 1.64
CA ASN A 475 -6.30 7.30 2.89
C ASN A 475 -6.70 5.92 3.44
N GLY A 476 -6.99 4.99 2.53
CA GLY A 476 -7.20 3.58 2.78
C GLY A 476 -6.43 2.74 1.75
N ILE A 477 -7.03 1.63 1.33
CA ILE A 477 -6.47 0.67 0.38
C ILE A 477 -6.29 1.27 -1.03
N SER A 478 -5.51 0.60 -1.89
CA SER A 478 -5.39 0.98 -3.30
C SER A 478 -6.24 0.10 -4.21
N GLY A 479 -7.25 0.68 -4.87
CA GLY A 479 -8.04 -0.03 -5.89
C GLY A 479 -7.21 -0.52 -7.10
N ARG A 480 -5.96 -0.06 -7.25
CA ARG A 480 -5.08 -0.46 -8.37
C ARG A 480 -4.45 -1.84 -8.18
N TYR A 481 -4.47 -2.40 -6.96
CA TYR A 481 -3.67 -3.57 -6.63
C TYR A 481 -3.98 -4.77 -7.54
N TYR A 482 -5.25 -5.10 -7.74
CA TYR A 482 -5.65 -6.23 -8.58
C TYR A 482 -5.33 -6.04 -10.05
N LYS A 483 -5.45 -4.80 -10.56
CA LYS A 483 -4.99 -4.44 -11.90
C LYS A 483 -3.53 -4.74 -12.11
N PHE A 484 -2.71 -4.43 -11.11
CA PHE A 484 -1.27 -4.66 -11.16
C PHE A 484 -0.95 -6.14 -11.04
N LEU A 485 -1.62 -6.88 -10.16
CA LEU A 485 -1.44 -8.33 -10.04
C LEU A 485 -1.80 -9.09 -11.32
N ALA A 486 -2.87 -8.68 -12.00
CA ALA A 486 -3.29 -9.28 -13.27
C ALA A 486 -2.34 -8.94 -14.44
N SER A 487 -1.45 -7.96 -14.26
CA SER A 487 -0.52 -7.55 -15.29
C SER A 487 0.68 -8.49 -15.41
N LYS A 488 1.39 -8.40 -16.54
CA LYS A 488 2.65 -9.10 -16.74
C LYS A 488 3.83 -8.45 -15.99
N SER A 489 3.59 -7.54 -15.04
CA SER A 489 4.62 -6.84 -14.25
C SER A 489 4.79 -7.47 -12.87
N ALA A 490 5.94 -7.25 -12.23
CA ALA A 490 6.14 -7.64 -10.84
C ALA A 490 5.67 -6.52 -9.90
N VAL A 491 4.70 -6.84 -9.06
CA VAL A 491 4.05 -5.88 -8.15
C VAL A 491 4.81 -5.80 -6.83
N LEU A 492 5.06 -4.58 -6.36
CA LEU A 492 5.61 -4.30 -5.05
C LEU A 492 4.55 -3.56 -4.23
N LYS A 493 4.08 -4.12 -3.12
CA LYS A 493 3.05 -3.50 -2.26
C LYS A 493 3.69 -2.99 -0.97
N GLN A 494 3.34 -1.78 -0.56
CA GLN A 494 3.63 -1.23 0.76
C GLN A 494 2.31 -0.86 1.43
N THR A 495 1.93 -1.61 2.46
CA THR A 495 0.66 -1.39 3.17
C THR A 495 0.77 -1.65 4.67
N VAL A 496 -0.08 -0.97 5.45
CA VAL A 496 -0.39 -1.28 6.87
C VAL A 496 -1.83 -1.75 7.06
N LEU A 497 -2.59 -1.89 5.97
CA LEU A 497 -4.00 -2.23 5.99
C LEU A 497 -4.19 -3.67 5.55
N ARG A 498 -4.86 -4.46 6.39
CA ARG A 498 -5.38 -5.77 5.98
C ARG A 498 -6.57 -5.56 5.07
N GLU A 499 -6.65 -6.36 4.02
CA GLU A 499 -7.78 -6.46 3.11
C GLU A 499 -8.42 -7.85 3.17
N TRP A 500 -9.59 -8.02 2.57
CA TRP A 500 -10.31 -9.31 2.57
C TRP A 500 -9.52 -10.47 1.94
N HIS A 501 -8.58 -10.19 1.03
CA HIS A 501 -7.78 -11.21 0.33
C HIS A 501 -6.51 -11.61 1.08
N ASP A 502 -6.30 -11.03 2.25
CA ASP A 502 -5.18 -11.30 3.13
C ASP A 502 -5.45 -12.48 4.07
N GLU A 503 -6.53 -13.23 3.86
CA GLU A 503 -6.85 -14.48 4.58
C GLU A 503 -5.73 -15.53 4.48
#